data_AF-A0A661PQA6-F1
#
_entry.id   AF-A0A661PQA6-F1
#
_cell.length_a   1.000
_cell.length_b   1.000
_cell.length_c   1.000
_cell.angle_alpha   90.00
_cell.angle_beta   90.00
_cell.angle_gamma   90.00
#
_symmetry.space_group_name_H-M   'P 1'
#
loop_
_entity.id
_entity.type
_entity.pdbx_description
1 polymer ?
#
loop_
_entity_poly.entity_id
_entity_poly.type
_entity_poly.pdbx_seq_one_letter_code
_entity_poly.pdbx_strand_id
1 'polypeptide(L)'
;MEFTREIYWNVGHGVTTLLPMYILTFTAIAVLVNAFMKRIKVYKQGQSLDRLDQLPVRISKMVKNMLLQSKVIRVKGPGLAHALFFWGFFLLFIGTCLIVLQADFTDLLFGVKFLKGNFYLLFSVVLDIAGLVAIVMLVGLLVRRYIVRPEGLETKIDDAIMHGLLFAILISGFVIEGARMAVTELGTCLAIW
;
A
#
# COMPACT_ATOMS: atom_id res chain seq x y z
N MET A 1 23.36 -17.41 -10.18
CA MET A 1 22.91 -16.15 -9.53
C MET A 1 21.82 -16.48 -8.54
N GLU A 2 21.87 -15.91 -7.33
CA GLU A 2 20.77 -16.03 -6.35
C GLU A 2 19.68 -15.02 -6.74
N PHE A 3 18.41 -15.45 -6.85
CA PHE A 3 17.31 -14.55 -7.21
C PHE A 3 17.08 -13.51 -6.11
N THR A 4 17.29 -12.23 -6.39
CA THR A 4 17.03 -11.12 -5.48
C THR A 4 17.02 -9.81 -6.28
N ARG A 5 16.64 -8.70 -5.65
CA ARG A 5 16.80 -7.35 -6.22
C ARG A 5 17.62 -6.47 -5.29
N GLU A 6 18.32 -5.53 -5.90
CA GLU A 6 19.01 -4.46 -5.17
C GLU A 6 17.97 -3.47 -4.62
N ILE A 7 17.91 -3.35 -3.29
CA ILE A 7 17.09 -2.33 -2.63
C ILE A 7 17.86 -1.00 -2.73
N TYR A 8 17.17 0.09 -3.08
CA TYR A 8 17.74 1.42 -3.37
C TYR A 8 18.54 1.53 -4.68
N TRP A 9 18.33 0.59 -5.61
CA TRP A 9 18.85 0.70 -6.98
C TRP A 9 18.54 2.08 -7.60
N ASN A 10 19.52 2.67 -8.31
CA ASN A 10 19.52 4.01 -8.91
C ASN A 10 19.47 5.23 -7.95
N VAL A 11 19.03 5.07 -6.70
CA VAL A 11 18.95 6.18 -5.72
C VAL A 11 20.07 6.16 -4.68
N GLY A 12 20.68 4.99 -4.44
CA GLY A 12 21.82 4.81 -3.54
C GLY A 12 21.49 4.87 -2.05
N HIS A 13 22.47 4.51 -1.23
CA HIS A 13 22.36 4.44 0.24
C HIS A 13 22.97 5.67 0.96
N GLY A 14 23.29 6.73 0.22
CA GLY A 14 23.94 7.91 0.76
C GLY A 14 23.02 8.78 1.62
N VAL A 15 23.62 9.64 2.45
CA VAL A 15 22.90 10.61 3.28
C VAL A 15 22.00 11.52 2.44
N THR A 16 22.42 11.88 1.23
CA THR A 16 21.64 12.69 0.28
C THR A 16 20.30 12.07 -0.12
N THR A 17 20.18 10.74 -0.04
CA THR A 17 18.96 10.00 -0.37
C THR A 17 18.17 9.65 0.90
N LEU A 18 18.85 9.08 1.89
CA LEU A 18 18.20 8.58 3.10
C LEU A 18 17.67 9.70 3.98
N LEU A 19 18.41 10.80 4.15
CA LEU A 19 18.01 11.91 5.01
C LEU A 19 16.67 12.56 4.56
N PRO A 20 16.50 13.01 3.31
CA PRO A 20 15.23 13.58 2.88
C PRO A 20 14.10 12.55 2.91
N MET A 21 14.37 11.29 2.57
CA MET A 21 13.37 10.20 2.61
C MET A 21 12.81 10.03 4.03
N TYR A 22 13.67 9.94 5.05
CA TYR A 22 13.19 9.77 6.43
C TYR A 22 12.58 11.05 6.99
N ILE A 23 13.09 12.25 6.64
CA ILE A 23 12.44 13.51 7.02
C ILE A 23 11.01 13.55 6.50
N LEU A 24 10.78 13.21 5.22
CA LEU A 24 9.45 13.14 4.64
C LEU A 24 8.59 12.07 5.33
N THR A 25 9.16 10.90 5.62
CA THR A 25 8.46 9.81 6.32
C THR A 25 8.00 10.24 7.71
N PHE A 26 8.89 10.80 8.54
CA PHE A 26 8.54 11.27 9.88
C PHE A 26 7.56 12.44 9.85
N THR A 27 7.69 13.33 8.86
CA THR A 27 6.74 14.43 8.66
C THR A 27 5.35 13.89 8.31
N ALA A 28 5.25 12.93 7.39
CA ALA A 28 4.00 12.30 7.02
C ALA A 28 3.35 11.58 8.22
N ILE A 29 4.14 10.86 9.01
CA ILE A 29 3.66 10.21 10.25
C ILE A 29 3.17 11.25 11.26
N ALA A 30 3.91 12.34 11.48
CA ALA A 30 3.51 13.40 12.40
C ALA A 30 2.19 14.07 11.97
N VAL A 31 2.02 14.35 10.68
CA VAL A 31 0.77 14.88 10.12
C VAL A 31 -0.37 13.89 10.32
N LEU A 32 -0.16 12.60 10.01
CA LEU A 32 -1.15 11.54 10.19
C LEU A 32 -1.59 11.43 11.65
N VAL A 33 -0.64 11.36 12.59
CA VAL A 33 -0.93 11.27 14.03
C VAL A 33 -1.69 12.50 14.51
N ASN A 34 -1.26 13.72 14.15
CA ASN A 34 -1.95 14.94 14.53
C ASN A 34 -3.40 14.98 13.98
N ALA A 35 -3.60 14.65 12.70
CA ALA A 35 -4.92 14.58 12.08
C ALA A 35 -5.81 13.52 12.75
N PHE A 36 -5.24 12.36 13.06
CA PHE A 36 -5.95 11.29 13.76
C PHE A 36 -6.36 11.70 15.17
N MET A 37 -5.47 12.34 15.93
CA MET A 37 -5.77 12.85 17.28
C MET A 37 -6.89 13.88 17.29
N LYS A 38 -6.96 14.75 16.28
CA LYS A 38 -8.09 15.66 16.07
C LYS A 38 -9.39 14.90 15.80
N ARG A 39 -9.33 13.86 14.96
CA ARG A 39 -10.49 13.04 14.60
C ARG A 39 -11.03 12.22 15.78
N ILE A 40 -10.16 11.74 16.68
CA ILE A 40 -10.58 11.06 17.92
C ILE A 40 -11.53 11.94 18.74
N LYS A 41 -11.31 13.27 18.79
CA LYS A 41 -12.19 14.19 19.53
C LYS A 41 -13.63 14.16 19.00
N VAL A 42 -13.80 14.03 17.68
CA VAL A 42 -15.11 13.88 17.04
C VAL A 42 -15.75 12.54 17.42
N TYR A 43 -14.98 11.44 17.37
CA TYR A 43 -15.51 10.12 17.75
C TYR A 43 -15.90 10.02 19.23
N LYS A 44 -15.29 10.84 20.09
CA LYS A 44 -15.62 10.94 21.51
C LYS A 44 -16.90 11.72 21.80
N GLN A 45 -17.50 12.40 20.82
CA GLN A 45 -18.79 13.09 20.98
C GLN A 45 -19.98 12.11 21.02
N GLY A 46 -19.78 10.84 20.67
CA GLY A 46 -20.80 9.80 20.82
C GLY A 46 -21.15 9.54 22.29
N GLN A 47 -22.23 8.77 22.50
CA GLN A 47 -22.68 8.39 23.84
C GLN A 47 -21.59 7.65 24.63
N SER A 48 -21.67 7.74 25.96
CA SER A 48 -20.81 6.97 26.86
C SER A 48 -20.98 5.48 26.58
N LEU A 49 -19.86 4.81 26.34
CA LEU A 49 -19.79 3.39 26.06
C LEU A 49 -18.57 2.87 26.82
N ASP A 50 -18.76 1.83 27.62
CA ASP A 50 -17.62 1.05 28.10
C ASP A 50 -16.96 0.42 26.88
N ARG A 51 -15.68 0.72 26.67
CA ARG A 51 -14.91 0.26 25.51
C ARG A 51 -14.05 -0.94 25.84
N LEU A 52 -13.88 -1.25 27.11
CA LEU A 52 -13.07 -2.35 27.62
C LEU A 52 -13.91 -3.55 28.05
N ASP A 53 -15.24 -3.46 27.93
CA ASP A 53 -16.12 -4.61 28.07
C ASP A 53 -15.92 -5.60 26.91
N GLN A 54 -15.89 -6.90 27.22
CA GLN A 54 -15.85 -7.98 26.22
C GLN A 54 -14.72 -7.83 25.17
N LEU A 55 -13.55 -7.33 25.57
CA LEU A 55 -12.41 -7.08 24.68
C LEU A 55 -12.13 -8.20 23.68
N PRO A 56 -12.07 -9.49 24.07
CA PRO A 56 -11.80 -10.58 23.12
C PRO A 56 -12.84 -10.64 21.98
N VAL A 57 -14.12 -10.45 22.32
CA VAL A 57 -15.22 -10.48 21.34
C VAL A 57 -15.15 -9.27 20.41
N ARG A 58 -14.86 -8.08 20.95
CA ARG A 58 -14.74 -6.84 20.16
C ARG A 58 -13.54 -6.89 19.21
N ILE A 59 -12.38 -7.34 19.69
CA ILE A 59 -11.17 -7.51 18.87
C ILE A 59 -11.42 -8.55 17.79
N SER A 60 -12.00 -9.71 18.13
CA SER A 60 -12.34 -10.75 17.16
C SER A 60 -13.29 -10.22 16.07
N LYS A 61 -14.35 -9.49 16.45
CA LYS A 61 -15.27 -8.84 15.49
C LYS A 61 -14.56 -7.79 14.64
N MET A 62 -13.67 -6.99 15.21
CA MET A 62 -12.88 -6.00 14.48
C MET A 62 -12.00 -6.66 13.43
N VAL A 63 -11.19 -7.64 13.82
CA VAL A 63 -10.28 -8.37 12.93
C VAL A 63 -11.07 -9.09 11.84
N LYS A 64 -12.17 -9.79 12.18
CA LYS A 64 -13.03 -10.44 11.18
C LYS A 64 -13.60 -9.42 10.19
N ASN A 65 -14.17 -8.31 10.67
CA ASN A 65 -14.74 -7.29 9.79
C ASN A 65 -13.68 -6.63 8.89
N MET A 66 -12.46 -6.42 9.40
CA MET A 66 -11.35 -5.82 8.66
C MET A 66 -10.78 -6.78 7.61
N LEU A 67 -10.44 -8.01 7.98
CA LEU A 67 -9.82 -8.97 7.06
C LEU A 67 -10.83 -9.54 6.07
N LEU A 68 -12.02 -9.93 6.52
CA LEU A 68 -13.03 -10.51 5.64
C LEU A 68 -13.83 -9.45 4.88
N GLN A 69 -13.63 -8.16 5.16
CA GLN A 69 -14.38 -7.06 4.55
C GLN A 69 -15.91 -7.28 4.65
N SER A 70 -16.38 -7.98 5.71
CA SER A 70 -17.74 -8.55 5.79
C SER A 70 -18.86 -7.52 5.75
N LYS A 71 -18.57 -6.26 6.09
CA LYS A 71 -19.54 -5.17 5.97
C LYS A 71 -19.54 -4.55 4.56
N VAL A 72 -18.38 -4.47 3.92
CA VAL A 72 -18.19 -3.85 2.60
C VAL A 72 -18.79 -4.70 1.50
N ILE A 73 -18.54 -6.01 1.53
CA ILE A 73 -19.00 -6.97 0.50
C ILE A 73 -20.54 -7.10 0.47
N ARG A 74 -21.26 -6.62 1.49
CA ARG A 74 -22.74 -6.60 1.49
C ARG A 74 -23.32 -5.79 0.32
N VAL A 75 -22.58 -4.81 -0.19
CA VAL A 75 -22.96 -4.09 -1.41
C VAL A 75 -22.43 -4.85 -2.62
N LYS A 76 -23.27 -5.67 -3.25
CA LYS A 76 -22.92 -6.49 -4.42
C LYS A 76 -22.32 -5.64 -5.53
N GLY A 77 -21.19 -6.07 -6.11
CA GLY A 77 -20.46 -5.33 -7.15
C GLY A 77 -19.35 -4.46 -6.56
N PRO A 78 -19.57 -3.15 -6.30
CA PRO A 78 -18.57 -2.26 -5.70
C PRO A 78 -17.98 -2.74 -4.38
N GLY A 79 -18.73 -3.49 -3.56
CA GLY A 79 -18.21 -4.03 -2.31
C GLY A 79 -17.13 -5.10 -2.53
N LEU A 80 -17.31 -5.97 -3.53
CA LEU A 80 -16.28 -6.94 -3.91
C LEU A 80 -15.06 -6.23 -4.53
N ALA A 81 -15.28 -5.25 -5.40
CA ALA A 81 -14.21 -4.45 -5.98
C ALA A 81 -13.38 -3.73 -4.91
N HIS A 82 -14.03 -3.12 -3.90
CA HIS A 82 -13.33 -2.53 -2.76
C HIS A 82 -12.57 -3.56 -1.93
N ALA A 83 -13.13 -4.75 -1.70
CA ALA A 83 -12.47 -5.78 -0.92
C ALA A 83 -11.20 -6.31 -1.62
N LEU A 84 -11.27 -6.52 -2.94
CA LEU A 84 -10.12 -6.90 -3.75
C LEU A 84 -9.07 -5.78 -3.83
N PHE A 85 -9.52 -4.53 -3.99
CA PHE A 85 -8.63 -3.36 -3.91
C PHE A 85 -7.90 -3.28 -2.56
N PHE A 86 -8.64 -3.45 -1.45
CA PHE A 86 -8.09 -3.46 -0.10
C PHE A 86 -7.01 -4.53 0.06
N TRP A 87 -7.28 -5.78 -0.36
CA TRP A 87 -6.31 -6.86 -0.22
C TRP A 87 -5.10 -6.70 -1.14
N GLY A 88 -5.30 -6.20 -2.37
CA GLY A 88 -4.19 -5.84 -3.25
C GLY A 88 -3.27 -4.80 -2.59
N PHE A 89 -3.85 -3.70 -2.09
CA PHE A 89 -3.10 -2.65 -1.43
C PHE A 89 -2.46 -3.12 -0.10
N PHE A 90 -3.15 -3.98 0.66
CA PHE A 90 -2.65 -4.52 1.92
C PHE A 90 -1.45 -5.45 1.71
N LEU A 91 -1.47 -6.28 0.67
CA LEU A 91 -0.32 -7.11 0.29
C LEU A 91 0.88 -6.25 -0.16
N LEU A 92 0.65 -5.19 -0.94
CA LEU A 92 1.70 -4.22 -1.29
C LEU A 92 2.30 -3.54 -0.04
N PHE A 93 1.45 -3.21 0.94
CA PHE A 93 1.90 -2.64 2.22
C PHE A 93 2.75 -3.64 3.00
N ILE A 94 2.34 -4.92 3.11
CA ILE A 94 3.16 -5.97 3.71
C ILE A 94 4.50 -6.09 2.97
N GLY A 95 4.48 -6.04 1.63
CA GLY A 95 5.68 -6.05 0.81
C GLY A 95 6.65 -4.93 1.17
N THR A 96 6.13 -3.72 1.33
CA THR A 96 6.88 -2.53 1.78
C THR A 96 7.45 -2.74 3.18
N CYS A 97 6.67 -3.27 4.12
CA CYS A 97 7.14 -3.58 5.47
C CYS A 97 8.26 -4.63 5.48
N LEU A 98 8.21 -5.64 4.61
CA LEU A 98 9.28 -6.63 4.49
C LEU A 98 10.57 -6.03 3.93
N ILE A 99 10.45 -5.09 2.98
CA ILE A 99 11.60 -4.34 2.46
C ILE A 99 12.23 -3.50 3.55
N VAL A 100 11.43 -2.74 4.33
CA VAL A 100 11.91 -1.95 5.47
C VAL A 100 12.56 -2.85 6.52
N LEU A 101 11.91 -3.96 6.88
CA LEU A 101 12.46 -4.94 7.81
C LEU A 101 13.81 -5.47 7.35
N GLN A 102 13.98 -5.74 6.05
CA GLN A 102 15.27 -6.14 5.53
C GLN A 102 16.28 -5.00 5.55
N ALA A 103 15.98 -3.90 4.86
CA ALA A 103 16.95 -2.86 4.55
C ALA A 103 17.36 -2.06 5.78
N ASP A 104 16.40 -1.73 6.64
CA ASP A 104 16.59 -0.77 7.72
C ASP A 104 16.80 -1.44 9.08
N PHE A 105 16.59 -2.76 9.16
CA PHE A 105 16.79 -3.54 10.39
C PHE A 105 17.72 -4.73 10.19
N THR A 106 17.31 -5.77 9.43
CA THR A 106 18.08 -7.03 9.46
C THR A 106 19.41 -6.93 8.72
N ASP A 107 19.46 -6.26 7.58
CA ASP A 107 20.68 -6.05 6.81
C ASP A 107 21.55 -4.98 7.49
N LEU A 108 20.96 -3.86 7.91
CA LEU A 108 21.69 -2.77 8.55
C LEU A 108 22.32 -3.15 9.89
N LEU A 109 21.57 -3.84 10.77
CA LEU A 109 22.02 -4.15 12.13
C LEU A 109 22.75 -5.49 12.25
N PHE A 110 22.43 -6.44 11.37
CA PHE A 110 22.93 -7.82 11.48
C PHE A 110 23.53 -8.38 10.19
N GLY A 111 23.51 -7.65 9.07
CA GLY A 111 23.99 -8.13 7.77
C GLY A 111 23.16 -9.27 7.16
N VAL A 112 21.90 -9.42 7.60
CA VAL A 112 21.02 -10.53 7.19
C VAL A 112 20.05 -10.09 6.10
N LYS A 113 20.19 -10.70 4.91
CA LYS A 113 19.26 -10.58 3.79
C LYS A 113 18.40 -11.83 3.64
N PHE A 114 17.08 -11.68 3.65
CA PHE A 114 16.12 -12.79 3.59
C PHE A 114 15.23 -12.78 2.33
N LEU A 115 15.05 -11.64 1.65
CA LEU A 115 14.39 -11.49 0.34
C LEU A 115 15.31 -11.99 -0.78
N LYS A 116 15.52 -13.31 -0.81
CA LYS A 116 16.36 -13.98 -1.81
C LYS A 116 15.85 -15.38 -2.17
N GLY A 117 16.36 -15.93 -3.27
CA GLY A 117 15.99 -17.24 -3.79
C GLY A 117 14.48 -17.39 -4.04
N ASN A 118 13.93 -18.55 -3.68
CA ASN A 118 12.50 -18.85 -3.88
C ASN A 118 11.57 -17.94 -3.07
N PHE A 119 12.01 -17.45 -1.91
CA PHE A 119 11.19 -16.52 -1.12
C PHE A 119 11.02 -15.19 -1.84
N TYR A 120 12.09 -14.68 -2.47
CA TYR A 120 12.02 -13.50 -3.33
C TYR A 120 11.09 -13.69 -4.53
N LEU A 121 11.14 -14.85 -5.20
CA LEU A 121 10.26 -15.12 -6.36
C LEU A 121 8.79 -15.13 -5.95
N LEU A 122 8.44 -15.80 -4.84
CA LEU A 122 7.08 -15.79 -4.31
C LEU A 122 6.64 -14.38 -3.90
N PHE A 123 7.51 -13.65 -3.21
CA PHE A 123 7.29 -12.26 -2.85
C PHE A 123 6.98 -11.41 -4.10
N SER A 124 7.82 -11.48 -5.13
CA SER A 124 7.68 -10.67 -6.35
C SER A 124 6.35 -10.95 -7.05
N VAL A 125 6.05 -12.22 -7.35
CA VAL A 125 4.82 -12.58 -8.08
C VAL A 125 3.56 -12.22 -7.29
N VAL A 126 3.59 -12.34 -5.95
CA VAL A 126 2.46 -11.93 -5.10
C VAL A 126 2.25 -10.43 -5.18
N LEU A 127 3.32 -9.62 -5.13
CA LEU A 127 3.20 -8.17 -5.23
C LEU A 127 2.76 -7.71 -6.62
N ASP A 128 3.23 -8.36 -7.70
CA ASP A 128 2.82 -8.06 -9.06
C ASP A 128 1.33 -8.36 -9.27
N ILE A 129 0.85 -9.52 -8.82
CA ILE A 129 -0.57 -9.87 -8.88
C ILE A 129 -1.40 -8.90 -8.02
N ALA A 130 -0.95 -8.60 -6.80
CA ALA A 130 -1.63 -7.67 -5.90
C ALA A 130 -1.74 -6.26 -6.48
N GLY A 131 -0.66 -5.76 -7.10
CA GLY A 131 -0.62 -4.48 -7.79
C GLY A 131 -1.55 -4.44 -8.99
N LEU A 132 -1.56 -5.48 -9.82
CA LEU A 132 -2.44 -5.56 -10.98
C LEU A 132 -3.91 -5.59 -10.55
N VAL A 133 -4.25 -6.41 -9.55
CA VAL A 133 -5.61 -6.46 -8.97
C VAL A 133 -5.99 -5.08 -8.42
N ALA A 134 -5.11 -4.41 -7.68
CA ALA A 134 -5.38 -3.08 -7.15
C ALA A 134 -5.65 -2.07 -8.28
N ILE A 135 -4.87 -2.07 -9.36
CA ILE A 135 -5.10 -1.19 -10.52
C ILE A 135 -6.46 -1.48 -11.16
N VAL A 136 -6.76 -2.73 -11.51
CA VAL A 136 -8.01 -3.09 -12.20
C VAL A 136 -9.22 -2.72 -11.35
N MET A 137 -9.17 -2.99 -10.03
CA MET A 137 -10.25 -2.64 -9.13
C MET A 137 -10.39 -1.12 -8.94
N LEU A 138 -9.29 -0.38 -8.84
CA LEU A 138 -9.32 1.09 -8.74
C LEU A 138 -9.90 1.72 -10.01
N VAL A 139 -9.52 1.23 -11.19
CA VAL A 139 -10.11 1.65 -12.47
C VAL A 139 -11.61 1.38 -12.48
N GLY A 140 -12.05 0.18 -12.09
CA GLY A 140 -13.48 -0.13 -11.99
C GLY A 140 -14.24 0.81 -11.03
N LEU A 141 -13.64 1.14 -9.89
CA LEU A 141 -14.22 2.08 -8.91
C LEU A 141 -14.25 3.52 -9.45
N LEU A 142 -13.23 3.95 -10.20
CA LEU A 142 -13.17 5.25 -10.88
C LEU A 142 -14.22 5.34 -11.99
N VAL A 143 -14.35 4.31 -12.83
CA VAL A 143 -15.40 4.22 -13.87
C VAL A 143 -16.77 4.32 -13.22
N ARG A 144 -17.01 3.58 -12.13
CA ARG A 144 -18.28 3.66 -11.39
C ARG A 144 -18.54 5.08 -10.88
N ARG A 145 -17.52 5.77 -10.35
CA ARG A 145 -17.65 7.10 -9.75
C ARG A 145 -17.87 8.20 -10.79
N TYR A 146 -17.07 8.22 -11.86
CA TYR A 146 -17.01 9.35 -12.79
C TYR A 146 -17.77 9.15 -14.10
N ILE A 147 -18.01 7.90 -14.50
CA ILE A 147 -18.72 7.57 -15.76
C ILE A 147 -20.13 7.09 -15.46
N VAL A 148 -20.29 6.02 -14.65
CA VAL A 148 -21.61 5.45 -14.36
C VAL A 148 -22.45 6.36 -13.46
N ARG A 149 -21.82 7.02 -12.47
CA ARG A 149 -22.45 8.00 -11.57
C ARG A 149 -23.78 7.52 -10.96
N PRO A 150 -23.78 6.42 -10.20
CA PRO A 150 -25.00 5.91 -9.57
C PRO A 150 -25.59 6.94 -8.60
N GLU A 151 -26.92 7.00 -8.54
CA GLU A 151 -27.65 7.89 -7.63
C GLU A 151 -27.18 7.74 -6.17
N GLY A 152 -27.04 8.87 -5.48
CA GLY A 152 -26.58 8.92 -4.09
C GLY A 152 -25.06 8.79 -3.89
N LEU A 153 -24.27 8.66 -4.97
CA LEU A 153 -22.81 8.71 -4.88
C LEU A 153 -22.29 10.14 -5.03
N GLU A 154 -22.19 10.84 -3.91
CA GLU A 154 -21.56 12.16 -3.84
C GLU A 154 -20.07 12.09 -4.22
N THR A 155 -19.64 13.01 -5.08
CA THR A 155 -18.24 13.10 -5.55
C THR A 155 -17.65 14.44 -5.18
N LYS A 156 -16.55 14.41 -4.42
CA LYS A 156 -15.82 15.60 -3.98
C LYS A 156 -14.46 15.69 -4.66
N ILE A 157 -13.85 16.87 -4.61
CA ILE A 157 -12.47 17.08 -5.08
C ILE A 157 -11.51 16.16 -4.31
N ASP A 158 -11.71 15.98 -3.01
CA ASP A 158 -10.91 15.07 -2.18
C ASP A 158 -10.93 13.63 -2.71
N ASP A 159 -12.06 13.16 -3.24
CA ASP A 159 -12.12 11.85 -3.89
C ASP A 159 -11.19 11.82 -5.11
N ALA A 160 -11.26 12.84 -5.98
CA ALA A 160 -10.43 12.90 -7.18
C ALA A 160 -8.93 12.90 -6.85
N ILE A 161 -8.53 13.70 -5.86
CA ILE A 161 -7.13 13.77 -5.40
C ILE A 161 -6.69 12.41 -4.86
N MET A 162 -7.46 11.80 -3.95
CA MET A 162 -7.07 10.54 -3.32
C MET A 162 -6.99 9.39 -4.33
N HIS A 163 -7.97 9.24 -5.22
CA HIS A 163 -7.93 8.18 -6.22
C HIS A 163 -6.82 8.43 -7.26
N GLY A 164 -6.57 9.70 -7.61
CA GLY A 164 -5.46 10.08 -8.50
C GLY A 164 -4.10 9.72 -7.91
N LEU A 165 -3.86 10.04 -6.64
CA LEU A 165 -2.62 9.67 -5.94
C LEU A 165 -2.45 8.16 -5.81
N LEU A 166 -3.52 7.43 -5.48
CA LEU A 166 -3.51 5.96 -5.40
C LEU A 166 -3.24 5.32 -6.78
N PHE A 167 -3.79 5.88 -7.85
CA PHE A 167 -3.54 5.38 -9.20
C PHE A 167 -2.09 5.67 -9.63
N ALA A 168 -1.62 6.89 -9.35
CA ALA A 168 -0.26 7.31 -9.67
C ALA A 168 0.79 6.40 -9.00
N ILE A 169 0.65 6.13 -7.69
CA ILE A 169 1.62 5.29 -6.96
C ILE A 169 1.64 3.84 -7.47
N LEU A 170 0.48 3.29 -7.82
CA LEU A 170 0.39 1.93 -8.37
C LEU A 170 1.04 1.83 -9.75
N ILE A 171 0.71 2.76 -10.66
CA ILE A 171 1.28 2.77 -12.02
C ILE A 171 2.78 3.05 -11.98
N SER A 172 3.23 4.02 -11.17
CA SER A 172 4.65 4.31 -11.03
C SER A 172 5.43 3.10 -10.51
N GLY A 173 4.84 2.28 -9.64
CA GLY A 173 5.46 1.06 -9.15
C GLY A 173 5.83 0.09 -10.28
N PHE A 174 4.88 -0.23 -11.17
CA PHE A 174 5.15 -1.10 -12.33
C PHE A 174 6.13 -0.49 -13.32
N VAL A 175 6.03 0.82 -13.58
CA VAL A 175 6.96 1.52 -14.47
C VAL A 175 8.39 1.45 -13.94
N ILE A 176 8.58 1.71 -12.64
CA ILE A 176 9.90 1.67 -12.00
C ILE A 176 10.45 0.24 -11.97
N GLU A 177 9.62 -0.76 -11.67
CA GLU A 177 10.04 -2.17 -11.68
C GLU A 177 10.47 -2.61 -13.09
N GLY A 178 9.68 -2.28 -14.12
CA GLY A 178 10.03 -2.58 -15.51
C GLY A 178 11.31 -1.88 -15.96
N ALA A 179 11.49 -0.60 -15.58
CA ALA A 179 12.73 0.13 -15.85
C ALA A 179 13.94 -0.51 -15.16
N ARG A 180 13.81 -0.92 -13.89
CA ARG A 180 14.86 -1.64 -13.16
C ARG A 180 15.24 -2.93 -13.89
N MET A 181 14.26 -3.77 -14.25
CA MET A 181 14.50 -5.04 -14.95
C MET A 181 15.19 -4.84 -16.31
N ALA A 182 14.82 -3.81 -17.07
CA ALA A 182 15.48 -3.48 -18.34
C ALA A 182 16.98 -3.25 -18.16
N VAL A 183 17.38 -2.55 -17.09
CA VAL A 183 18.81 -2.29 -16.80
C VAL A 183 19.51 -3.49 -16.18
N THR A 184 18.92 -4.11 -15.17
CA THR A 184 19.65 -5.07 -14.32
C THR A 184 19.54 -6.51 -14.80
N GLU A 185 18.57 -6.85 -15.64
CA GLU A 185 18.27 -8.25 -16.01
C GLU A 185 18.31 -8.49 -17.52
N LEU A 186 17.78 -7.58 -18.32
CA LEU A 186 17.66 -7.78 -19.77
C LEU A 186 18.91 -7.37 -20.55
N GLY A 187 19.82 -6.60 -19.95
CA GLY A 187 21.02 -6.08 -20.63
C GLY A 187 20.70 -5.27 -21.87
N THR A 188 19.47 -4.74 -21.97
CA THR A 188 19.06 -3.88 -23.09
C THR A 188 19.96 -2.66 -23.12
N CYS A 189 20.46 -2.30 -24.31
CA CYS A 189 21.10 -0.99 -24.49
C CYS A 189 20.11 0.07 -24.02
N LEU A 190 20.39 0.68 -22.87
CA LEU A 190 19.71 1.89 -22.45
C LEU A 190 19.89 2.88 -23.60
N ALA A 191 18.78 3.52 -23.96
CA ALA A 191 18.68 4.28 -25.20
C ALA A 191 19.88 5.21 -25.42
N ILE A 192 20.28 5.35 -26.69
CA ILE A 192 21.53 5.99 -27.16
C ILE A 192 21.58 7.51 -26.88
N TRP A 193 20.55 8.08 -26.25
CA TRP A 193 20.49 9.51 -25.94
C TRP A 193 21.08 9.84 -24.56
#